data_AF-J6UHD4-F1
#
_entry.id   AF-J6UHD4-F1
#
_cell.length_a   1.000
_cell.length_b   1.000
_cell.length_c   1.000
_cell.angle_alpha   90.00
_cell.angle_beta   90.00
_cell.angle_gamma   90.00
#
_symmetry.space_group_name_H-M   'P 1'
#
loop_
_entity.id
_entity.type
_entity.pdbx_description
1 polymer ?
#
loop_
_entity_poly.entity_id
_entity_poly.type
_entity_poly.pdbx_seq_one_letter_code
_entity_poly.pdbx_strand_id
1 'polypeptide(L)'
;MLEDQPRADPLDPPEEEHMASMKIADLKKLLEREPLVPQAIVGEAIDLLAKHAGFPLESGQDDFDCYDGAGFELDGMPFALMRYQGHPADSSTIYLPRHLRDVADITAAVHRITSRLNIPDTAIVWERRDGPDL
;
A
#
# COMPACT_ATOMS: atom_id res chain seq x y z
N MET A 1 1.19 -62.06 13.58
CA MET A 1 1.80 -60.72 13.64
C MET A 1 0.97 -59.84 12.74
N LEU A 2 0.06 -59.02 13.30
CA LEU A 2 -0.62 -57.98 12.54
C LEU A 2 0.24 -56.73 12.64
N GLU A 3 0.60 -56.17 11.49
CA GLU A 3 1.38 -54.94 11.37
C GLU A 3 0.48 -53.75 11.69
N ASP A 4 0.91 -52.98 12.69
CA ASP A 4 0.29 -51.75 13.17
C ASP A 4 0.57 -50.65 12.14
N GLN A 5 -0.46 -50.20 11.41
CA GLN A 5 -0.32 -49.08 10.48
C GLN A 5 -0.43 -47.76 11.25
N PRO A 6 0.52 -46.82 11.07
CA PRO A 6 0.44 -45.51 11.70
C PRO A 6 -0.78 -44.75 11.16
N ARG A 7 -1.64 -44.30 12.08
CA ARG A 7 -2.74 -43.38 11.78
C ARG A 7 -2.15 -42.08 11.24
N ALA A 8 -2.53 -41.70 10.03
CA ALA A 8 -2.25 -40.37 9.51
C ALA A 8 -2.92 -39.34 10.44
N ASP A 9 -2.12 -38.41 10.96
CA ASP A 9 -2.62 -37.24 11.67
C ASP A 9 -3.60 -36.48 10.77
N PRO A 10 -4.73 -35.97 11.31
CA PRO A 10 -5.61 -35.09 10.56
C PRO A 10 -4.81 -33.84 10.20
N LEU A 11 -4.64 -33.62 8.88
CA LEU A 11 -4.14 -32.37 8.32
C LEU A 11 -4.90 -31.22 8.97
N ASP A 12 -4.19 -30.36 9.70
CA ASP A 12 -4.72 -29.08 10.15
C ASP A 12 -5.35 -28.37 8.92
N PRO A 13 -6.56 -27.80 9.05
CA PRO A 13 -7.14 -27.03 7.97
C PRO A 13 -6.17 -25.91 7.58
N PRO A 14 -6.06 -25.57 6.28
CA PRO A 14 -5.21 -24.47 5.85
C PRO A 14 -5.58 -23.23 6.65
N GLU A 15 -4.57 -22.63 7.30
CA GLU A 15 -4.70 -21.35 7.98
C GLU A 15 -5.48 -20.42 7.05
N GLU A 16 -6.66 -19.96 7.50
CA GLU A 16 -7.46 -18.99 6.73
C GLU A 16 -6.51 -17.89 6.26
N GLU A 17 -6.32 -17.79 4.94
CA GLU A 17 -5.67 -16.65 4.32
C GLU A 17 -6.43 -15.43 4.84
N HIS A 18 -5.86 -14.75 5.85
CA HIS A 18 -6.42 -13.52 6.37
C HIS A 18 -6.46 -12.55 5.19
N MET A 19 -7.62 -12.46 4.55
CA MET A 19 -7.84 -11.54 3.45
C MET A 19 -7.62 -10.15 4.02
N ALA A 20 -6.45 -9.58 3.71
CA ALA A 20 -6.05 -8.26 4.17
C ALA A 20 -7.19 -7.26 3.93
N SER A 21 -7.72 -6.71 5.01
CA SER A 21 -8.85 -5.80 4.97
C SER A 21 -8.33 -4.42 4.60
N MET A 22 -8.60 -3.99 3.36
CA MET A 22 -8.36 -2.62 2.92
C MET A 22 -9.65 -1.80 3.00
N LYS A 23 -9.57 -0.63 3.62
CA LYS A 23 -10.67 0.32 3.75
C LYS A 23 -10.25 1.68 3.21
N ILE A 24 -11.19 2.39 2.59
CA ILE A 24 -11.01 3.80 2.22
C ILE A 24 -11.12 4.65 3.48
N ALA A 25 -10.23 5.63 3.62
CA ALA A 25 -10.21 6.60 4.69
C ALA A 25 -10.25 8.02 4.11
N ASP A 26 -10.76 8.96 4.93
CA ASP A 26 -10.73 10.40 4.64
C ASP A 26 -9.28 10.88 4.60
N LEU A 27 -8.82 11.32 3.43
CA LEU A 27 -7.41 11.63 3.20
C LEU A 27 -6.94 12.78 4.12
N LYS A 28 -7.75 13.83 4.24
CA LYS A 28 -7.38 15.02 5.02
C LYS A 28 -7.22 14.69 6.50
N LYS A 29 -8.19 13.98 7.08
CA LYS A 29 -8.09 13.53 8.49
C LYS A 29 -6.92 12.57 8.70
N LEU A 30 -6.60 11.74 7.71
CA LEU A 30 -5.47 10.83 7.79
C LEU A 30 -4.15 11.61 7.86
N LEU A 31 -3.95 12.58 6.97
CA LEU A 31 -2.75 13.42 6.92
C LEU A 31 -2.59 14.32 8.17
N GLU A 32 -3.69 14.79 8.76
CA GLU A 32 -3.67 15.55 10.02
C GLU A 32 -3.28 14.67 11.23
N ARG A 33 -3.65 13.39 11.19
CA ARG A 33 -3.47 12.45 12.31
C ARG A 33 -2.10 11.77 12.32
N GLU A 34 -1.60 11.37 11.15
CA GLU A 34 -0.37 10.59 11.02
C GLU A 34 0.56 11.23 9.98
N PRO A 35 1.81 11.55 10.35
CA PRO A 35 2.79 12.02 9.38
C PRO A 35 3.14 10.90 8.40
N LEU A 36 2.68 11.02 7.17
CA LEU A 36 3.06 10.12 6.09
C LEU A 36 4.25 10.67 5.29
N VAL A 37 5.11 9.78 4.81
CA VAL A 37 6.28 10.11 3.99
C VAL A 37 6.30 9.24 2.73
N PRO A 38 6.84 9.74 1.59
CA PRO A 38 6.89 8.98 0.36
C PRO A 38 7.83 7.78 0.52
N GLN A 39 7.37 6.58 0.13
CA GLN A 39 8.15 5.35 0.25
C GLN A 39 8.21 4.53 -1.05
N ALA A 40 7.30 4.77 -2.00
CA ALA A 40 7.37 4.19 -3.33
C ALA A 40 6.69 5.07 -4.38
N ILE A 41 7.13 4.97 -5.63
CA ILE A 41 6.53 5.60 -6.81
C ILE A 41 6.03 4.49 -7.73
N VAL A 42 4.77 4.61 -8.12
CA VAL A 42 4.13 3.74 -9.11
C VAL A 42 4.00 4.52 -10.41
N GLY A 43 4.41 3.92 -11.53
CA GLY A 43 4.27 4.43 -12.88
C GLY A 43 2.85 4.29 -13.43
N GLU A 44 1.86 4.59 -12.60
CA GLU A 44 0.46 4.65 -12.99
C GLU A 44 -0.18 5.91 -12.41
N ALA A 45 -0.97 6.59 -13.25
CA ALA A 45 -1.66 7.81 -12.90
C ALA A 45 -2.76 7.52 -11.86
N ILE A 46 -2.87 8.41 -10.86
CA ILE A 46 -3.77 8.18 -9.73
C ILE A 46 -5.26 8.17 -10.13
N ASP A 47 -5.64 8.87 -11.19
CA ASP A 47 -7.00 8.88 -11.75
C ASP A 47 -7.36 7.54 -12.42
N LEU A 48 -6.39 6.89 -13.09
CA LEU A 48 -6.56 5.54 -13.62
C LEU A 48 -6.69 4.52 -12.50
N LEU A 49 -5.84 4.60 -11.48
CA LEU A 49 -5.94 3.75 -10.29
C LEU A 49 -7.29 3.91 -9.59
N ALA A 50 -7.74 5.14 -9.37
CA ALA A 50 -9.03 5.44 -8.76
C ALA A 50 -10.20 4.83 -9.55
N LYS A 51 -10.15 4.97 -10.88
CA LYS A 51 -11.16 4.41 -11.77
C LYS A 51 -11.17 2.88 -11.77
N HIS A 52 -10.01 2.24 -11.76
CA HIS A 52 -9.90 0.77 -11.79
C HIS A 52 -10.24 0.13 -10.45
N ALA A 53 -9.71 0.66 -9.35
CA ALA A 53 -9.91 0.13 -8.00
C ALA A 53 -11.18 0.66 -7.32
N GLY A 54 -11.86 1.66 -7.90
CA GLY A 54 -13.15 2.16 -7.46
C GLY A 54 -13.11 2.99 -6.19
N PHE A 55 -12.07 3.81 -6.01
CA PHE A 55 -11.95 4.72 -4.85
C PHE A 55 -12.14 6.19 -5.27
N PRO A 56 -12.69 7.04 -4.39
CA PRO A 56 -12.82 8.47 -4.66
C PRO A 56 -11.46 9.15 -4.53
N LEU A 57 -11.23 10.17 -5.37
CA LEU A 57 -10.11 11.08 -5.20
C LEU A 57 -10.53 12.32 -4.41
N GLU A 58 -9.63 12.78 -3.57
CA GLU A 58 -9.72 14.03 -2.84
C GLU A 58 -8.59 14.96 -3.30
N SER A 59 -8.92 16.22 -3.54
CA SER A 59 -7.91 17.25 -3.80
C SER A 59 -7.63 18.07 -2.54
N GLY A 60 -6.38 18.46 -2.37
CA GLY A 60 -5.91 19.29 -1.27
C GLY A 60 -4.70 20.13 -1.65
N GLN A 61 -4.14 20.80 -0.66
CA GLN A 61 -2.96 21.64 -0.81
C GLN A 61 -2.06 21.50 0.43
N ASP A 62 -0.75 21.42 0.21
CA ASP A 62 0.26 21.40 1.26
C ASP A 62 1.50 22.17 0.78
N ASP A 63 2.11 22.97 1.66
CA ASP A 63 3.35 23.73 1.39
C ASP A 63 3.44 24.37 -0.01
N PHE A 64 2.36 25.01 -0.44
CA PHE A 64 2.15 25.68 -1.74
C PHE A 64 1.85 24.80 -2.95
N ASP A 65 1.89 23.47 -2.83
CA ASP A 65 1.55 22.55 -3.90
C ASP A 65 0.16 21.92 -3.73
N CYS A 66 -0.57 21.83 -4.83
CA CYS A 66 -1.84 21.11 -4.88
C CYS A 66 -1.57 19.61 -5.11
N TYR A 67 -2.38 18.76 -4.48
CA TYR A 67 -2.33 17.32 -4.68
C TYR A 67 -3.72 16.75 -4.96
N ASP A 68 -3.73 15.63 -5.69
CA ASP A 68 -4.86 14.71 -5.78
C ASP A 68 -4.45 13.39 -5.10
N GLY A 69 -5.34 12.81 -4.29
CA GLY A 69 -5.00 11.65 -3.49
C GLY A 69 -6.18 10.82 -3.02
N ALA A 70 -5.89 9.70 -2.38
CA ALA A 70 -6.83 8.91 -1.61
C ALA A 70 -6.16 8.33 -0.36
N GLY A 71 -6.87 8.35 0.76
CA GLY A 71 -6.45 7.77 2.03
C GLY A 71 -6.99 6.35 2.20
N PHE A 72 -6.21 5.49 2.85
CA PHE A 72 -6.57 4.09 3.07
C PHE A 72 -6.07 3.58 4.41
N GLU A 73 -6.64 2.45 4.82
CA GLU A 73 -6.15 1.64 5.93
C GLU A 73 -6.08 0.17 5.49
N LEU A 74 -4.90 -0.44 5.60
CA LEU A 74 -4.63 -1.85 5.27
C LEU A 74 -4.25 -2.58 6.56
N ASP A 75 -5.12 -3.46 7.04
CA ASP A 75 -4.91 -4.21 8.30
C ASP A 75 -4.53 -3.30 9.48
N GLY A 76 -5.17 -2.14 9.59
CA GLY A 76 -4.91 -1.15 10.63
C GLY A 76 -3.75 -0.18 10.32
N MET A 77 -2.97 -0.42 9.27
CA MET A 77 -1.89 0.49 8.85
C MET A 77 -2.44 1.58 7.92
N PRO A 78 -2.38 2.87 8.31
CA PRO A 78 -2.79 3.95 7.42
C PRO A 78 -1.77 4.17 6.31
N PHE A 79 -2.24 4.46 5.11
CA PHE A 79 -1.40 4.90 3.98
C PHE A 79 -2.17 5.85 3.07
N ALA A 80 -1.46 6.52 2.17
CA ALA A 80 -2.07 7.33 1.13
C ALA A 80 -1.44 7.05 -0.23
N LEU A 81 -2.25 7.18 -1.28
CA LEU A 81 -1.78 7.37 -2.65
C LEU A 81 -1.99 8.83 -3.01
N MET A 82 -0.94 9.52 -3.45
CA MET A 82 -1.05 10.92 -3.85
C MET A 82 -0.21 11.24 -5.08
N ARG A 83 -0.61 12.30 -5.77
CA ARG A 83 0.16 12.94 -6.84
C ARG A 83 0.08 14.45 -6.66
N TYR A 84 1.23 15.08 -6.46
CA TYR A 84 1.34 16.54 -6.47
C TYR A 84 1.34 17.07 -7.91
N GLN A 85 0.80 18.26 -8.16
CA GLN A 85 0.69 18.82 -9.52
C GLN A 85 2.04 19.03 -10.21
N GLY A 86 3.13 19.17 -9.46
CA GLY A 86 4.49 19.26 -10.00
C GLY A 86 5.12 17.91 -10.41
N HIS A 87 4.49 16.78 -10.09
CA HIS A 87 4.99 15.45 -10.41
C HIS A 87 4.51 14.97 -11.79
N PRO A 88 5.21 14.00 -12.42
CA PRO A 88 4.76 13.41 -13.68
C PRO A 88 3.31 12.91 -13.60
N ALA A 89 2.51 13.26 -14.61
CA ALA A 89 1.07 12.98 -14.62
C ALA A 89 0.75 11.48 -14.69
N ASP A 90 1.68 10.68 -15.19
CA ASP A 90 1.62 9.23 -15.35
C ASP A 90 2.16 8.48 -14.13
N SER A 91 2.31 9.16 -12.98
CA SER A 91 2.82 8.56 -11.76
C SER A 91 1.97 8.91 -10.54
N SER A 92 2.07 8.05 -9.52
CA SER A 92 1.54 8.27 -8.18
C SER A 92 2.54 7.79 -7.15
N THR A 93 2.45 8.33 -5.94
CA THR A 93 3.37 8.01 -4.86
C THR A 93 2.60 7.36 -3.71
N ILE A 94 3.13 6.24 -3.21
CA ILE A 94 2.67 5.58 -1.98
C ILE A 94 3.37 6.25 -0.80
N TYR A 95 2.55 6.78 0.11
CA TYR A 95 3.00 7.39 1.36
C TYR A 95 2.65 6.47 2.53
N LEU A 96 3.65 6.14 3.35
CA LEU A 96 3.50 5.30 4.54
C LEU A 96 3.83 6.08 5.81
N PRO A 97 3.45 5.58 7.00
CA PRO A 97 3.74 6.27 8.25
C PRO A 97 5.24 6.45 8.49
N ARG A 98 5.64 7.66 8.90
CA ARG A 98 7.05 8.00 9.13
C ARG A 98 7.77 7.13 10.15
N HIS A 99 7.01 6.52 11.05
CA HIS A 99 7.55 5.64 12.08
C HIS A 99 7.93 4.24 11.54
N LEU A 100 7.46 3.87 10.34
CA LEU A 100 7.91 2.68 9.62
C LEU A 100 9.27 2.97 8.97
N ARG A 101 10.33 2.42 9.55
CA ARG A 101 11.73 2.73 9.16
C ARG A 101 12.50 1.53 8.62
N ASP A 102 12.06 0.32 8.94
CA ASP A 102 12.72 -0.88 8.45
C ASP A 102 12.43 -1.06 6.95
N VAL A 103 13.49 -1.21 6.15
CA VAL A 103 13.37 -1.28 4.70
C VAL A 103 12.61 -2.53 4.26
N ALA A 104 12.77 -3.66 4.96
CA ALA A 104 12.06 -4.89 4.62
C ALA A 104 10.56 -4.74 4.93
N ASP A 105 10.20 -4.13 6.07
CA ASP A 105 8.81 -3.85 6.41
C ASP A 105 8.17 -2.86 5.43
N ILE A 106 8.90 -1.82 5.01
CA ILE A 106 8.43 -0.86 4.00
C ILE A 106 8.16 -1.57 2.66
N THR A 107 9.13 -2.35 2.17
CA THR A 107 8.97 -3.09 0.92
C THR A 107 7.81 -4.09 1.00
N ALA A 108 7.67 -4.82 2.11
CA ALA A 108 6.53 -5.73 2.32
C ALA A 108 5.18 -4.98 2.33
N ALA A 109 5.12 -3.81 2.96
CA ALA A 109 3.94 -2.96 2.96
C ALA A 109 3.58 -2.46 1.55
N VAL A 110 4.58 -1.99 0.78
CA VAL A 110 4.40 -1.55 -0.61
C VAL A 110 3.83 -2.70 -1.46
N HIS A 111 4.43 -3.89 -1.41
CA HIS A 111 3.95 -5.04 -2.20
C HIS A 111 2.54 -5.50 -1.79
N ARG A 112 2.19 -5.42 -0.50
CA ARG A 112 0.81 -5.72 -0.05
C ARG A 112 -0.19 -4.68 -0.59
N ILE A 113 0.18 -3.40 -0.59
CA ILE A 113 -0.65 -2.32 -1.14
C ILE A 113 -0.84 -2.50 -2.64
N THR A 114 0.25 -2.68 -3.41
CA THR A 114 0.18 -2.85 -4.87
C THR A 114 -0.61 -4.09 -5.25
N SER A 115 -0.36 -5.23 -4.59
CA SER A 115 -1.14 -6.44 -4.78
C SER A 115 -2.63 -6.22 -4.54
N ARG A 116 -3.00 -5.53 -3.44
CA ARG A 116 -4.41 -5.29 -3.10
C ARG A 116 -5.14 -4.36 -4.06
N LEU A 117 -4.39 -3.46 -4.70
CA LEU A 117 -4.87 -2.55 -5.73
C LEU A 117 -4.77 -3.12 -7.15
N ASN A 118 -4.32 -4.38 -7.30
CA ASN A 118 -4.03 -5.03 -8.59
C ASN A 118 -3.01 -4.27 -9.45
N ILE A 119 -2.07 -3.57 -8.80
CA ILE A 119 -0.95 -2.91 -9.46
C ILE A 119 0.17 -3.95 -9.61
N PRO A 120 0.65 -4.23 -10.83
CA PRO A 120 1.74 -5.18 -11.01
C PRO A 120 3.04 -4.64 -10.41
N ASP A 121 3.86 -5.50 -9.82
CA ASP A 121 5.16 -5.10 -9.24
C ASP A 121 6.08 -4.41 -10.25
N THR A 122 5.93 -4.71 -11.54
CA THR A 122 6.67 -4.06 -12.64
C THR A 122 6.31 -2.59 -12.83
N ALA A 123 5.19 -2.12 -12.26
CA ALA A 123 4.81 -0.71 -12.27
C ALA A 123 5.47 0.09 -11.14
N ILE A 124 6.15 -0.56 -10.19
CA ILE A 124 6.94 0.14 -9.16
C ILE A 124 8.20 0.70 -9.85
N VAL A 125 8.27 2.03 -9.95
CA VAL A 125 9.37 2.74 -10.60
C VAL A 125 10.53 2.97 -9.62
N TRP A 126 10.19 3.16 -8.34
CA TRP A 126 11.14 3.36 -7.26
C TRP A 126 10.51 2.96 -5.94
N GLU A 127 11.29 2.41 -5.03
CA GLU A 127 10.91 2.27 -3.62
C GLU A 127 12.11 2.46 -2.68
N ARG A 128 11.85 2.57 -1.38
CA ARG A 128 12.88 2.81 -0.36
C ARG A 128 14.07 1.85 -0.42
N ARG A 129 13.88 0.58 -0.83
CA ARG A 129 14.99 -0.39 -0.96
C ARG A 129 16.02 -0.01 -2.02
N ASP A 130 15.62 0.77 -3.02
CA ASP A 130 16.49 1.24 -4.10
C ASP A 130 17.38 2.41 -3.64
N GLY A 131 17.05 3.04 -2.51
CA GLY A 131 17.77 4.14 -1.88
C GLY A 131 17.62 4.14 -0.36
N PRO A 132 18.22 3.17 0.36
CA PRO A 132 17.92 2.91 1.77
C PRO A 132 18.25 4.10 2.69
N ASP A 133 19.26 4.91 2.34
CA ASP A 133 19.78 6.03 3.14
C ASP A 133 18.90 7.31 3.12
N LEU A 134 17.85 7.37 2.30
CA LEU A 134 17.02 8.57 2.04
C LEU A 134 15.82 8.72 2.98
#